data_AF-A0A925EPP6-F1
#
_entry.id   AF-A0A925EPP6-F1
#
_cell.length_a   1.000
_cell.length_b   1.000
_cell.length_c   1.000
_cell.angle_alpha   90.00
_cell.angle_beta   90.00
_cell.angle_gamma   90.00
#
_symmetry.space_group_name_H-M   'P 1'
#
loop_
_entity.id
_entity.type
_entity.pdbx_description
1 polymer ?
#
loop_
_entity_poly.entity_id
_entity_poly.type
_entity_poly.pdbx_seq_one_letter_code
_entity_poly.pdbx_strand_id
1 'polypeptide(L)'
;MTITGTNFTGLTGVAFNGTPSTSYFLNSDSQITTTVPNGATSGLISLATSRGTANSRTNFTIAAPIISGFNFTTVPVGGTLLINGSNLTGATVVKINGVAVSFTPGSSITVLIPSGITSGLVSVTTPGGTATSPTALSVPAAPLDVSVVMEDASLPVLKNVQYYSGYPTPPSSPANSPRNPVNRYNITPASRTTRVGCFIGASACP
;
A
#
# COMPACT_ATOMS: atom_id res chain seq x y z
N MET A 1 -31.97 -6.91 -18.64
CA MET A 1 -31.56 -7.54 -19.92
C MET A 1 -32.74 -8.34 -20.45
N THR A 2 -32.94 -8.37 -21.77
CA THR A 2 -34.03 -9.14 -22.40
C THR A 2 -33.44 -10.27 -23.23
N ILE A 3 -33.96 -11.48 -23.03
CA ILE A 3 -33.62 -12.68 -23.80
C ILE A 3 -34.84 -13.02 -24.65
N THR A 4 -34.64 -13.22 -25.95
CA THR A 4 -35.70 -13.58 -26.90
C THR A 4 -35.50 -14.99 -27.44
N GLY A 5 -36.59 -15.67 -27.76
CA GLY A 5 -36.58 -17.04 -28.27
C GLY A 5 -37.97 -17.60 -28.49
N THR A 6 -38.14 -18.90 -28.26
CA THR A 6 -39.42 -19.62 -28.38
C THR A 6 -39.50 -20.73 -27.33
N ASN A 7 -40.72 -21.16 -26.98
CA ASN A 7 -40.97 -22.28 -26.07
C ASN A 7 -40.41 -22.08 -24.65
N PHE A 8 -40.52 -20.87 -24.09
CA PHE A 8 -40.09 -20.56 -22.73
C PHE A 8 -41.12 -20.95 -21.64
N THR A 9 -42.26 -21.52 -22.01
CA THR A 9 -43.24 -22.06 -21.07
C THR A 9 -42.60 -23.08 -20.12
N GLY A 10 -42.84 -22.91 -18.81
CA GLY A 10 -42.25 -23.78 -17.78
C GLY A 10 -40.79 -23.47 -17.44
N LEU A 11 -40.34 -22.23 -17.66
CA LEU A 11 -39.02 -21.74 -17.26
C LEU A 11 -38.78 -21.92 -15.75
N THR A 12 -37.72 -22.63 -15.40
CA THR A 12 -37.31 -22.92 -14.01
C THR A 12 -35.96 -22.31 -13.65
N GLY A 13 -35.21 -21.76 -14.62
CA GLY A 13 -33.94 -21.10 -14.32
C GLY A 13 -33.30 -20.42 -15.52
N VAL A 14 -32.47 -19.42 -15.20
CA VAL A 14 -31.60 -18.70 -16.15
C VAL A 14 -30.21 -18.67 -15.53
N ALA A 15 -29.16 -19.04 -16.28
CA ALA A 15 -27.79 -18.96 -15.81
C ALA A 15 -26.83 -18.43 -16.87
N PHE A 16 -25.88 -17.60 -16.45
CA PHE A 16 -24.87 -16.95 -17.26
C PHE A 16 -23.53 -17.67 -17.07
N ASN A 17 -23.11 -18.46 -18.06
CA ASN A 17 -21.90 -19.27 -18.00
C ASN A 17 -21.79 -20.10 -16.70
N GLY A 18 -22.90 -20.72 -16.29
CA GLY A 18 -23.01 -21.49 -15.04
C GLY A 18 -23.40 -20.70 -13.80
N THR A 19 -23.33 -19.36 -13.81
CA THR A 19 -23.78 -18.53 -12.68
C THR A 19 -25.29 -18.30 -12.73
N PRO A 20 -26.09 -18.81 -11.78
CA PRO A 20 -27.54 -18.65 -11.78
C PRO A 20 -27.93 -17.19 -11.59
N SER A 21 -28.91 -16.72 -12.38
CA SER A 21 -29.50 -15.40 -12.18
C SER A 21 -30.36 -15.38 -10.92
N THR A 22 -30.25 -14.30 -10.15
CA THR A 22 -31.05 -14.08 -8.94
C THR A 22 -32.45 -13.58 -9.23
N SER A 23 -32.70 -13.01 -10.42
CA SER A 23 -34.02 -12.53 -10.80
C SER A 23 -34.24 -12.61 -12.31
N TYR A 24 -35.33 -13.27 -12.67
CA TYR A 24 -35.85 -13.33 -14.02
C TYR A 24 -37.38 -13.33 -14.01
N PHE A 25 -37.96 -12.88 -15.10
CA PHE A 25 -39.40 -12.78 -15.31
C PHE A 25 -39.71 -13.24 -16.73
N LEU A 26 -40.64 -14.19 -16.85
CA LEU A 26 -41.13 -14.67 -18.13
C LEU A 26 -42.24 -13.72 -18.61
N ASN A 27 -41.93 -12.83 -19.55
CA ASN A 27 -42.92 -11.88 -20.09
C ASN A 27 -43.88 -12.56 -21.07
N SER A 28 -43.37 -13.49 -21.87
CA SER A 28 -44.13 -14.30 -22.83
C SER A 28 -43.36 -15.58 -23.15
N ASP A 29 -43.98 -16.51 -23.88
CA ASP A 29 -43.33 -17.75 -24.34
C ASP A 29 -42.08 -17.51 -25.22
N SER A 30 -41.87 -16.27 -25.68
CA SER A 30 -40.73 -15.87 -26.51
C SER A 30 -39.85 -14.80 -25.89
N GLN A 31 -40.13 -14.35 -24.66
CA GLN A 31 -39.39 -13.25 -24.06
C GLN A 31 -39.21 -13.38 -22.53
N ILE A 32 -37.97 -13.29 -22.08
CA ILE A 32 -37.58 -13.29 -20.67
C ILE A 32 -36.87 -11.98 -20.35
N THR A 33 -37.24 -11.33 -19.26
CA THR A 33 -36.48 -10.23 -18.67
C THR A 33 -35.67 -10.79 -17.51
N THR A 34 -34.37 -10.53 -17.46
CA THR A 34 -33.47 -11.03 -16.41
C THR A 34 -32.46 -9.97 -16.01
N THR A 35 -31.89 -10.12 -14.83
CA THR A 35 -30.67 -9.41 -14.42
C THR A 35 -29.45 -10.30 -14.59
N VAL A 36 -28.30 -9.69 -14.90
CA VAL A 36 -27.01 -10.37 -14.92
C VAL A 36 -26.57 -10.49 -13.45
N PRO A 37 -26.39 -11.72 -12.91
CA PRO A 37 -26.00 -11.88 -11.52
C PRO A 37 -24.59 -11.36 -11.27
N ASN A 38 -24.32 -10.95 -10.03
CA ASN A 38 -22.95 -10.60 -9.62
C ASN A 38 -22.04 -11.83 -9.78
N GLY A 39 -20.84 -11.63 -10.34
CA GLY A 39 -19.92 -12.74 -10.63
C GLY A 39 -20.27 -13.58 -11.86
N ALA A 40 -21.28 -13.21 -12.66
CA ALA A 40 -21.44 -13.78 -14.01
C ALA A 40 -20.16 -13.56 -14.83
N THR A 41 -19.78 -14.52 -15.66
CA THR A 41 -18.67 -14.40 -16.60
C THR A 41 -19.16 -14.48 -18.05
N SER A 42 -18.32 -14.05 -19.00
CA SER A 42 -18.61 -14.22 -20.43
C SER A 42 -18.75 -15.70 -20.78
N GLY A 43 -19.74 -16.05 -21.60
CA GLY A 43 -20.02 -17.41 -22.02
C GLY A 43 -21.46 -17.60 -22.48
N LEU A 44 -21.89 -18.85 -22.64
CA LEU A 44 -23.26 -19.14 -23.05
C LEU A 44 -24.25 -18.83 -21.93
N ILE A 45 -25.44 -18.38 -22.31
CA ILE A 45 -26.58 -18.30 -21.41
C ILE A 45 -27.33 -19.63 -21.50
N SER A 46 -27.62 -20.24 -20.36
CA SER A 46 -28.44 -21.44 -20.28
C SER A 46 -29.80 -21.11 -19.68
N LEU A 47 -30.84 -21.68 -20.27
CA LEU A 47 -32.22 -21.60 -19.81
C LEU A 47 -32.67 -23.00 -19.45
N ALA A 48 -33.16 -23.18 -18.23
CA ALA A 48 -33.74 -24.42 -17.77
C ALA A 48 -35.27 -24.32 -17.80
N THR A 49 -35.91 -25.35 -18.36
CA THR A 49 -37.36 -25.53 -18.35
C THR A 49 -37.70 -26.91 -17.77
N SER A 50 -38.97 -27.15 -17.46
CA SER A 50 -39.46 -28.48 -17.09
C SER A 50 -39.23 -29.55 -18.17
N ARG A 51 -38.95 -29.15 -19.41
CA ARG A 51 -38.70 -30.04 -20.56
C ARG A 51 -37.22 -30.25 -20.88
N GLY A 52 -36.33 -29.51 -20.23
CA GLY A 52 -34.88 -29.59 -20.48
C GLY A 52 -34.20 -28.22 -20.52
N THR A 53 -32.92 -28.23 -20.89
CA THR A 53 -32.05 -27.04 -20.92
C THR A 53 -31.75 -26.63 -22.36
N ALA A 54 -31.80 -25.33 -22.64
CA ALA A 54 -31.37 -24.75 -23.90
C ALA A 54 -30.26 -23.72 -23.66
N ASN A 55 -29.33 -23.60 -24.62
CA ASN A 55 -28.26 -22.61 -24.57
C ASN A 55 -28.46 -21.52 -25.63
N SER A 56 -27.95 -20.33 -25.37
CA SER A 56 -27.87 -19.27 -26.38
C SER A 56 -27.01 -19.71 -27.57
N ARG A 57 -27.30 -19.16 -28.76
CA ARG A 57 -26.52 -19.47 -29.97
C ARG A 57 -25.14 -18.80 -29.96
N THR A 58 -25.06 -17.63 -29.33
CA THR A 58 -23.84 -16.83 -29.21
C THR A 58 -23.50 -16.63 -27.74
N ASN A 59 -22.22 -16.36 -27.48
CA ASN A 59 -21.77 -16.02 -26.14
C ASN A 59 -22.32 -14.65 -25.71
N PHE A 60 -22.82 -14.60 -24.48
CA PHE A 60 -22.94 -13.37 -23.74
C PHE A 60 -21.54 -12.89 -23.34
N THR A 61 -21.28 -11.61 -23.56
CA THR A 61 -19.97 -11.01 -23.29
C THR A 61 -20.09 -9.90 -22.27
N ILE A 62 -19.27 -9.96 -21.24
CA ILE A 62 -19.04 -8.88 -20.28
C ILE A 62 -17.82 -8.11 -20.75
N ALA A 63 -17.97 -6.79 -20.90
CA ALA A 63 -16.87 -5.94 -21.34
C ALA A 63 -15.72 -5.95 -20.32
N ALA A 64 -14.49 -6.00 -20.82
CA ALA A 64 -13.31 -5.91 -19.99
C ALA A 64 -13.25 -4.58 -19.25
N PRO A 65 -12.65 -4.56 -18.04
CA PRO A 65 -12.37 -3.32 -17.32
C PRO A 65 -11.39 -2.45 -18.11
N ILE A 66 -11.45 -1.14 -17.88
CA ILE A 66 -10.48 -0.17 -18.39
C ILE A 66 -10.08 0.70 -17.21
N ILE A 67 -8.78 0.89 -17.01
CA ILE A 67 -8.24 1.86 -16.05
C ILE A 67 -7.82 3.10 -16.83
N SER A 68 -8.46 4.24 -16.59
CA SER A 68 -8.11 5.51 -17.23
C SER A 68 -6.97 6.23 -16.51
N GLY A 69 -6.84 6.01 -15.20
CA GLY A 69 -5.77 6.58 -14.39
C GLY A 69 -6.11 6.63 -12.91
N PHE A 70 -5.35 7.45 -12.20
CA PHE A 70 -5.43 7.61 -10.75
C PHE A 70 -5.77 9.05 -10.38
N ASN A 71 -6.28 9.28 -9.17
CA ASN A 71 -6.33 10.63 -8.60
C ASN A 71 -4.91 11.21 -8.41
N PHE A 72 -3.97 10.39 -7.97
CA PHE A 72 -2.56 10.73 -7.79
C PHE A 72 -1.67 9.64 -8.35
N THR A 73 -0.58 10.03 -9.02
CA THR A 73 0.45 9.10 -9.49
C THR A 73 1.48 8.75 -8.41
N THR A 74 1.51 9.50 -7.32
CA THR A 74 2.37 9.25 -6.15
C THR A 74 1.52 9.20 -4.89
N VAL A 75 1.51 8.05 -4.20
CA VAL A 75 0.73 7.84 -2.96
C VAL A 75 1.62 7.15 -1.93
N PRO A 76 1.83 7.74 -0.73
CA PRO A 76 2.62 7.11 0.33
C PRO A 76 1.85 5.93 0.96
N VAL A 77 2.57 5.10 1.72
CA VAL A 77 1.96 4.06 2.57
C VAL A 77 0.96 4.71 3.54
N GLY A 78 -0.20 4.08 3.71
CA GLY A 78 -1.34 4.63 4.47
C GLY A 78 -2.15 5.69 3.71
N GLY A 79 -1.71 6.09 2.51
CA GLY A 79 -2.46 7.00 1.64
C GLY A 79 -3.60 6.30 0.90
N THR A 80 -4.58 7.11 0.47
CA THR A 80 -5.73 6.64 -0.30
C THR A 80 -5.53 6.87 -1.79
N LEU A 81 -5.56 5.80 -2.56
CA LEU A 81 -5.55 5.78 -4.02
C LEU A 81 -6.98 5.59 -4.55
N LEU A 82 -7.36 6.40 -5.53
CA LEU A 82 -8.59 6.22 -6.31
C LEU A 82 -8.24 5.80 -7.73
N ILE A 83 -8.71 4.63 -8.14
CA ILE A 83 -8.54 4.08 -9.48
C ILE A 83 -9.80 4.40 -10.29
N ASN A 84 -9.64 5.21 -11.33
CA ASN A 84 -10.71 5.65 -12.21
C ASN A 84 -10.71 4.82 -13.51
N GLY A 85 -11.88 4.66 -14.11
CA GLY A 85 -12.01 3.88 -15.33
C GLY A 85 -13.43 3.50 -15.69
N SER A 86 -13.56 2.47 -16.52
CA SER A 86 -14.83 1.93 -17.01
C SER A 86 -14.93 0.43 -16.72
N ASN A 87 -16.15 -0.08 -16.56
CA ASN A 87 -16.45 -1.49 -16.26
C ASN A 87 -15.68 -2.03 -15.03
N LEU A 88 -15.46 -1.18 -14.02
CA LEU A 88 -14.79 -1.55 -12.76
C LEU A 88 -15.73 -2.16 -11.72
N THR A 89 -17.04 -2.10 -11.96
CA THR A 89 -18.04 -2.73 -11.08
C THR A 89 -17.86 -4.24 -11.10
N GLY A 90 -18.01 -4.86 -9.93
CA GLY A 90 -17.76 -6.30 -9.76
C GLY A 90 -16.27 -6.68 -9.75
N ALA A 91 -15.35 -5.74 -9.54
CA ALA A 91 -13.95 -6.05 -9.30
C ALA A 91 -13.78 -7.06 -8.15
N THR A 92 -12.98 -8.10 -8.41
CA THR A 92 -12.71 -9.19 -7.46
C THR A 92 -11.29 -9.14 -6.93
N VAL A 93 -10.35 -8.60 -7.71
CA VAL A 93 -8.94 -8.51 -7.33
C VAL A 93 -8.37 -7.18 -7.80
N VAL A 94 -7.59 -6.53 -6.93
CA VAL A 94 -6.72 -5.41 -7.28
C VAL A 94 -5.30 -5.77 -6.87
N LYS A 95 -4.34 -5.53 -7.77
CA LYS A 95 -2.91 -5.73 -7.49
C LYS A 95 -2.12 -4.47 -7.77
N ILE A 96 -1.13 -4.19 -6.92
CA ILE A 96 -0.12 -3.15 -7.16
C ILE A 96 1.22 -3.87 -7.28
N ASN A 97 1.88 -3.70 -8.43
CA ASN A 97 3.12 -4.41 -8.76
C ASN A 97 3.04 -5.93 -8.54
N GLY A 98 1.89 -6.54 -8.87
CA GLY A 98 1.64 -7.98 -8.70
C GLY A 98 1.19 -8.42 -7.30
N VAL A 99 1.29 -7.55 -6.29
CA VAL A 99 0.85 -7.85 -4.91
C VAL A 99 -0.63 -7.48 -4.74
N ALA A 100 -1.44 -8.42 -4.27
CA ALA A 100 -2.86 -8.19 -4.02
C ALA A 100 -3.06 -7.24 -2.84
N VAL A 101 -4.01 -6.32 -2.98
CA VAL A 101 -4.35 -5.32 -1.95
C VAL A 101 -5.85 -5.32 -1.67
N SER A 102 -6.23 -4.97 -0.44
CA SER A 102 -7.62 -4.74 -0.08
C SER A 102 -8.14 -3.46 -0.75
N PHE A 103 -9.41 -3.46 -1.13
CA PHE A 103 -10.03 -2.34 -1.82
C PHE A 103 -11.53 -2.26 -1.51
N THR A 104 -12.09 -1.07 -1.71
CA THR A 104 -13.54 -0.83 -1.68
C THR A 104 -14.03 -0.72 -3.13
N PRO A 105 -14.91 -1.63 -3.59
CA PRO A 105 -15.46 -1.59 -4.94
C PRO A 105 -16.46 -0.44 -5.11
N GLY A 106 -16.57 0.07 -6.34
CA GLY A 106 -17.49 1.15 -6.70
C GLY A 106 -17.42 1.43 -8.20
N SER A 107 -17.98 2.56 -8.63
CA SER A 107 -17.76 3.09 -10.00
C SER A 107 -16.30 3.47 -10.22
N SER A 108 -15.63 3.88 -9.15
CA SER A 108 -14.18 3.96 -9.00
C SER A 108 -13.78 3.04 -7.86
N ILE A 109 -12.55 2.53 -7.89
CA ILE A 109 -12.05 1.64 -6.83
C ILE A 109 -11.18 2.43 -5.88
N THR A 110 -11.47 2.34 -4.59
CA THR A 110 -10.67 2.97 -3.54
C THR A 110 -9.74 1.93 -2.91
N VAL A 111 -8.46 2.28 -2.79
CA VAL A 111 -7.43 1.43 -2.19
C VAL A 111 -6.69 2.22 -1.12
N LEU A 112 -6.55 1.64 0.07
CA LEU A 112 -5.63 2.13 1.09
C LEU A 112 -4.29 1.44 0.88
N ILE A 113 -3.20 2.19 0.63
CA ILE A 113 -1.89 1.59 0.33
C ILE A 113 -1.32 0.94 1.60
N PRO A 114 -1.20 -0.41 1.66
CA PRO A 114 -0.61 -1.06 2.82
C PRO A 114 0.92 -0.95 2.82
N SER A 115 1.53 -1.23 3.98
CA SER A 115 2.98 -1.34 4.10
C SER A 115 3.52 -2.50 3.26
N GLY A 116 4.72 -2.33 2.70
CA GLY A 116 5.39 -3.38 1.90
C GLY A 116 4.99 -3.41 0.42
N ILE A 117 4.10 -2.51 -0.02
CA ILE A 117 3.84 -2.29 -1.45
C ILE A 117 4.94 -1.43 -2.06
N THR A 118 5.41 -1.85 -3.22
CA THR A 118 6.38 -1.10 -4.04
C THR A 118 5.68 -0.42 -5.21
N SER A 119 6.31 0.62 -5.75
CA SER A 119 5.91 1.25 -7.01
C SER A 119 5.77 0.22 -8.14
N GLY A 120 4.81 0.45 -9.05
CA GLY A 120 4.58 -0.41 -10.21
C GLY A 120 3.21 -0.21 -10.83
N LEU A 121 2.90 -1.03 -11.84
CA LEU A 121 1.59 -1.01 -12.50
C LEU A 121 0.50 -1.53 -11.55
N VAL A 122 -0.69 -0.99 -11.72
CA VAL A 122 -1.90 -1.42 -11.00
C VAL A 122 -2.74 -2.25 -11.94
N SER A 123 -3.21 -3.41 -11.48
CA SER A 123 -4.17 -4.22 -12.23
C SER A 123 -5.45 -4.46 -11.46
N VAL A 124 -6.56 -4.51 -12.19
CA VAL A 124 -7.91 -4.76 -11.67
C VAL A 124 -8.52 -5.89 -12.46
N THR A 125 -8.96 -6.94 -11.76
CA THR A 125 -9.67 -8.07 -12.34
C THR A 125 -11.17 -7.96 -12.04
N THR A 126 -11.98 -8.05 -13.09
CA THR A 126 -13.44 -8.19 -13.02
C THR A 126 -13.84 -9.46 -13.79
N PRO A 127 -15.12 -9.88 -13.72
CA PRO A 127 -15.59 -11.01 -14.53
C PRO A 127 -15.49 -10.80 -16.05
N GLY A 128 -15.33 -9.55 -16.51
CA GLY A 128 -15.09 -9.21 -17.91
C GLY A 128 -13.62 -9.34 -18.35
N GLY A 129 -12.69 -9.53 -17.41
CA GLY A 129 -11.25 -9.65 -17.70
C GLY A 129 -10.38 -8.86 -16.73
N THR A 130 -9.12 -8.62 -17.11
CA THR A 130 -8.17 -7.84 -16.31
C THR A 130 -7.70 -6.61 -17.07
N ALA A 131 -7.71 -5.47 -16.39
CA ALA A 131 -7.13 -4.22 -16.87
C ALA A 131 -5.81 -3.97 -16.16
N THR A 132 -4.87 -3.36 -16.86
CA THR A 132 -3.63 -2.83 -16.28
C THR A 132 -3.59 -1.32 -16.53
N SER A 133 -3.13 -0.56 -15.54
CA SER A 133 -3.02 0.89 -15.64
C SER A 133 -2.06 1.31 -16.75
N PRO A 134 -2.33 2.42 -17.45
CA PRO A 134 -1.42 2.92 -18.49
C PRO A 134 -0.13 3.53 -17.90
N THR A 135 -0.17 3.95 -16.64
CA THR A 135 0.95 4.52 -15.90
C THR A 135 1.21 3.75 -14.62
N ALA A 136 2.47 3.71 -14.18
CA ALA A 136 2.84 3.12 -12.90
C ALA A 136 2.47 4.06 -11.75
N LEU A 137 2.02 3.47 -10.65
CA LEU A 137 1.88 4.15 -9.37
C LEU A 137 3.25 4.24 -8.70
N SER A 138 3.61 5.42 -8.20
CA SER A 138 4.77 5.64 -7.36
C SER A 138 4.36 5.54 -5.89
N VAL A 139 4.98 4.61 -5.16
CA VAL A 139 4.85 4.46 -3.71
C VAL A 139 6.21 4.80 -3.10
N PRO A 140 6.39 6.01 -2.55
CA PRO A 140 7.62 6.40 -1.89
C PRO A 140 7.94 5.42 -0.75
N ALA A 141 9.20 4.99 -0.66
CA ALA A 141 9.65 4.26 0.50
C ALA A 141 9.42 5.11 1.75
N ALA A 142 8.85 4.51 2.79
CA ALA A 142 8.82 5.16 4.09
C ALA A 142 10.28 5.43 4.52
N PRO A 143 10.59 6.61 5.08
CA PRO A 143 11.90 6.84 5.65
C PRO A 143 12.16 5.81 6.74
N LEU A 144 13.38 5.25 6.77
CA LEU A 144 13.80 4.37 7.85
C LEU A 144 13.77 5.16 9.16
N ASP A 145 12.98 4.71 10.13
CA ASP A 145 13.00 5.25 11.48
C ASP A 145 13.86 4.33 12.36
N VAL A 146 15.02 4.83 12.77
CA VAL A 146 15.97 4.11 13.64
C VAL A 146 16.05 4.87 14.96
N SER A 147 15.37 4.34 15.98
CA SER A 147 15.53 4.82 17.36
C SER A 147 16.58 3.97 18.06
N VAL A 148 17.68 4.60 18.47
CA VAL A 148 18.65 3.99 19.38
C VAL A 148 18.23 4.35 20.79
N VAL A 149 17.71 3.36 21.53
CA VAL A 149 17.60 3.48 22.98
C VAL A 149 18.97 3.15 23.56
N MET A 150 19.69 4.17 24.00
CA MET A 150 20.88 3.96 24.83
C MET A 150 20.35 3.61 26.23
N GLU A 151 20.33 2.32 26.57
CA GLU A 151 20.29 1.91 27.97
C GLU A 151 21.57 2.49 28.60
N ASP A 152 21.41 3.30 29.65
CA ASP A 152 22.47 4.08 30.28
C ASP A 152 23.79 3.30 30.33
N ALA A 153 24.80 3.87 29.67
CA ALA A 153 26.18 3.50 29.90
C ALA A 153 26.47 3.82 31.35
N SER A 154 26.36 2.81 32.23
CA SER A 154 26.87 2.87 33.59
C SER A 154 28.21 3.61 33.53
N LEU A 155 28.19 4.89 33.91
CA LEU A 155 29.34 5.77 33.77
C LEU A 155 30.53 5.02 34.39
N PRO A 156 31.69 4.85 33.73
CA PRO A 156 32.86 4.43 34.46
C PRO A 156 33.10 5.54 35.48
N VAL A 157 32.73 5.26 36.73
CA VAL A 157 33.07 6.07 37.89
C VAL A 157 34.56 6.35 37.77
N LEU A 158 34.94 7.62 37.60
CA LEU A 158 36.33 8.05 37.67
C LEU A 158 36.83 7.67 39.07
N LYS A 159 37.42 6.47 39.20
CA LYS A 159 37.91 5.92 40.48
C LYS A 159 39.25 6.50 40.93
N ASN A 160 39.74 7.55 40.28
CA ASN A 160 41.09 8.06 40.53
C ASN A 160 41.09 9.57 40.79
N VAL A 161 40.27 10.03 41.75
CA VAL A 161 40.62 11.24 42.50
C VAL A 161 41.66 10.82 43.54
N GLN A 162 42.94 10.79 43.16
CA GLN A 162 44.00 10.70 44.16
C GLN A 162 44.21 12.09 44.75
N TYR A 163 43.79 12.26 45.99
CA TYR A 163 44.23 13.37 46.84
C TYR A 163 45.73 13.23 47.07
N TYR A 164 46.53 14.13 46.49
CA TYR A 164 47.90 14.32 46.95
C TYR A 164 47.89 15.36 48.07
N SER A 165 47.94 14.86 49.31
CA SER A 165 48.27 15.65 50.51
C SER A 165 49.78 15.60 50.71
N GLY A 166 50.47 16.73 50.57
CA GLY A 166 51.92 16.84 50.77
C GLY A 166 52.46 18.27 50.58
N TYR A 167 52.61 18.99 51.70
CA TYR A 167 53.10 20.36 51.95
C TYR A 167 54.51 20.70 51.38
N PRO A 168 54.96 21.99 51.25
CA PRO A 168 55.01 23.00 52.33
C PRO A 168 54.48 24.40 52.01
N THR A 169 54.06 25.08 53.07
CA THR A 169 53.57 26.47 53.10
C THR A 169 54.66 27.46 52.65
N PRO A 170 54.37 28.40 51.74
CA PRO A 170 55.20 29.59 51.57
C PRO A 170 54.97 30.59 52.72
N PRO A 171 56.01 31.32 53.16
CA PRO A 171 55.88 32.31 54.23
C PRO A 171 55.03 33.51 53.80
N SER A 172 54.41 34.15 54.79
CA SER A 172 53.54 35.32 54.70
C SER A 172 54.09 36.44 53.80
N SER A 173 53.29 36.84 52.81
CA SER A 173 53.50 38.08 52.03
C SER A 173 53.04 39.31 52.82
N PRO A 174 53.76 40.45 52.82
CA PRO A 174 53.18 41.73 53.21
C PRO A 174 52.34 42.31 52.05
N ALA A 175 51.20 42.87 52.42
CA ALA A 175 50.24 43.50 51.53
C ALA A 175 50.85 44.66 50.72
N ASN A 176 50.64 44.66 49.39
CA ASN A 176 50.24 45.88 48.69
C ASN A 176 49.54 45.60 47.33
N SER A 177 48.49 46.38 47.09
CA SER A 177 47.50 46.33 46.00
C SER A 177 47.98 47.13 44.75
N PRO A 178 47.20 47.26 43.65
CA PRO A 178 46.90 46.25 42.65
C PRO A 178 47.40 46.66 41.24
N ARG A 179 47.94 45.71 40.47
CA ARG A 179 47.91 45.75 38.99
C ARG A 179 47.67 44.34 38.46
N ASN A 180 46.57 44.17 37.72
CA ASN A 180 46.24 42.97 36.94
C ASN A 180 47.32 42.72 35.88
N PRO A 181 47.80 41.48 35.73
CA PRO A 181 47.65 40.84 34.42
C PRO A 181 47.33 39.33 34.48
N VAL A 182 46.26 38.98 33.76
CA VAL A 182 46.04 37.81 32.87
C VAL A 182 46.69 36.47 33.29
N ASN A 183 45.85 35.49 33.64
CA ASN A 183 46.21 34.07 33.50
C ASN A 183 45.22 33.36 32.56
N ARG A 184 45.77 32.85 31.45
CA ARG A 184 45.06 32.17 30.36
C ARG A 184 44.75 30.74 30.79
N TYR A 185 43.47 30.35 30.78
CA TYR A 185 43.09 28.95 30.73
C TYR A 185 42.89 28.55 29.27
N ASN A 186 43.74 27.65 28.78
CA ASN A 186 43.63 27.07 27.45
C ASN A 186 42.51 26.02 27.50
N ILE A 187 41.31 26.40 27.06
CA ILE A 187 40.20 25.47 26.84
C ILE A 187 40.19 25.14 25.35
N THR A 188 40.65 23.94 24.98
CA THR A 188 40.51 23.43 23.62
C THR A 188 39.08 22.89 23.43
N PRO A 189 38.27 23.39 22.48
CA PRO A 189 36.95 22.84 22.23
C PRO A 189 37.09 21.64 21.30
N ALA A 190 37.12 20.42 21.85
CA ALA A 190 36.87 19.22 21.04
C ALA A 190 35.36 18.96 21.02
N SER A 191 34.65 19.76 20.23
CA SER A 191 33.34 19.42 19.68
C SER A 191 33.47 18.15 18.82
N ARG A 192 33.31 16.97 19.42
CA ARG A 192 33.13 15.73 18.66
C ARG A 192 31.65 15.51 18.35
N THR A 193 31.22 16.19 17.29
CA THR A 193 30.18 15.71 16.38
C THR A 193 30.52 14.28 15.98
N THR A 194 29.78 13.30 16.48
CA THR A 194 29.96 11.92 16.02
C THR A 194 29.01 11.73 14.83
N ARG A 195 29.52 11.98 13.61
CA ARG A 195 28.92 11.40 12.40
C ARG A 195 29.22 9.90 12.44
N VAL A 196 28.22 9.07 12.75
CA VAL A 196 28.30 7.64 12.50
C VAL A 196 27.65 7.39 11.13
N GLY A 197 28.49 7.36 10.11
CA GLY A 197 28.15 6.84 8.79
C GLY A 197 29.20 5.81 8.41
N CYS A 198 28.93 4.53 8.64
CA CYS A 198 29.62 3.43 7.97
C CYS A 198 28.71 2.21 7.95
N PHE A 199 28.23 1.86 6.75
CA PHE A 199 27.60 0.57 6.48
C PHE A 199 28.69 -0.51 6.35
N ILE A 200 28.36 -1.70 6.83
CA ILE A 200 29.12 -2.94 6.76
C ILE A 200 29.38 -3.35 5.30
N GLY A 201 30.66 -3.43 4.92
CA GLY A 201 31.13 -3.80 3.59
C GLY A 201 32.48 -3.14 3.28
N ALA A 202 33.54 -3.58 3.96
CA ALA A 202 34.86 -2.98 3.90
C ALA A 202 35.54 -3.14 2.53
N SER A 203 36.05 -2.03 1.99
CA SER A 203 37.47 -1.93 1.59
C SER A 203 37.84 -0.46 1.39
N ALA A 204 38.58 0.06 2.37
CA ALA A 204 39.32 1.33 2.39
C ALA A 204 38.54 2.65 2.33
N CYS A 205 38.72 3.48 3.35
CA CYS A 205 38.71 4.94 3.20
C CYS A 205 39.96 5.52 3.89
N PRO A 206 40.65 6.50 3.26
CA PRO A 206 41.83 7.19 3.79
C PRO A 206 41.51 8.21 4.89
#